data_AF-A0A8T3TPI7-F1
#
_entry.id   AF-A0A8T3TPI7-F1
#
_cell.length_a   1.000
_cell.length_b   1.000
_cell.length_c   1.000
_cell.angle_alpha   90.00
_cell.angle_beta   90.00
_cell.angle_gamma   90.00
#
_symmetry.space_group_name_H-M   'P 1'
#
loop_
_entity.id
_entity.type
_entity.pdbx_description
1 polymer ?
#
loop_
_entity_poly.entity_id
_entity_poly.type
_entity_poly.pdbx_seq_one_letter_code
_entity_poly.pdbx_strand_id
1 'polypeptide(L)' 'MALPQSVPFIGWAWDDLIFLLLAGMMLGAALMVVLGKDIIRAGLFLMLSFGALAGIYVLLGAPIVAAAQVLIY' A
#
# COMPACT_ATOMS: atom_id res chain seq x y z
N MET A 1 2.67 20.62 18.78
CA MET A 1 2.25 19.36 19.42
C MET A 1 2.94 18.22 18.66
N ALA A 2 3.83 17.48 19.32
CA ALA A 2 4.40 16.27 18.72
C ALA A 2 3.34 15.15 18.73
N LEU A 3 3.24 14.38 17.65
CA LEU A 3 2.42 13.17 17.65
C LEU A 3 2.98 12.18 18.68
N PRO A 4 2.13 11.42 19.38
CA PRO A 4 2.58 10.35 20.27
C PRO A 4 3.39 9.31 19.50
N GLN A 5 4.37 8.66 20.14
CA GLN A 5 5.28 7.72 19.47
C GLN A 5 4.58 6.44 18.96
N SER A 6 3.41 6.13 19.50
CA SER A 6 2.59 4.98 19.12
C SER A 6 1.13 5.39 18.95
N VAL A 7 0.36 4.53 18.28
CA VAL A 7 -1.07 4.72 18.09
C VAL A 7 -1.74 4.73 19.47
N PRO A 8 -2.40 5.84 19.87
CA PRO A 8 -3.13 5.90 21.13
C PRO A 8 -4.15 4.76 21.21
N PHE A 9 -4.36 4.20 22.40
CA PHE A 9 -5.30 3.11 22.68
C PHE A 9 -4.91 1.70 22.17
N ILE A 10 -4.13 1.59 21.10
CA ILE A 10 -3.70 0.29 20.53
C ILE A 10 -2.26 -0.05 20.90
N GLY A 11 -1.38 0.94 21.04
CA GLY A 11 0.03 0.74 21.42
C GLY A 11 0.95 0.24 20.29
N TRP A 12 0.45 0.15 19.05
CA TRP A 12 1.26 -0.21 17.88
C TRP A 12 2.15 0.94 17.42
N ALA A 13 3.26 0.60 16.75
CA ALA A 13 4.02 1.59 16.01
C ALA A 13 3.17 2.15 14.85
N TRP A 14 3.43 3.41 14.47
CA TRP A 14 2.76 4.00 13.32
C TRP A 14 3.07 3.25 12.02
N ASP A 15 4.29 2.72 11.90
CA ASP A 15 4.72 1.94 10.73
C ASP A 15 3.90 0.67 10.56
N ASP A 16 3.57 -0.04 11.65
CA ASP A 16 2.73 -1.24 11.62
C ASP A 16 1.32 -0.92 11.13
N LEU A 17 0.76 0.21 11.58
CA LEU A 17 -0.56 0.65 11.17
C LEU A 17 -0.59 1.00 9.69
N ILE A 18 0.40 1.76 9.21
CA ILE A 18 0.51 2.14 7.79
C ILE A 18 0.74 0.90 6.94
N PHE A 19 1.59 -0.03 7.39
CA PHE A 19 1.80 -1.31 6.71
C PHE A 19 0.48 -2.08 6.58
N LEU A 20 -0.31 -2.22 7.65
CA LEU A 20 -1.57 -2.95 7.62
C LEU A 20 -2.57 -2.31 6.64
N LEU A 21 -2.63 -0.97 6.61
CA LEU A 21 -3.47 -0.23 5.67
C LEU A 21 -3.03 -0.45 4.21
N LEU A 22 -1.74 -0.36 3.92
CA LEU A 22 -1.20 -0.59 2.57
C LEU A 22 -1.37 -2.04 2.13
N ALA A 23 -1.12 -3.01 3.02
CA ALA A 23 -1.31 -4.43 2.75
C ALA A 23 -2.79 -4.76 2.49
N GLY A 24 -3.70 -4.24 3.31
CA GLY A 24 -5.14 -4.38 3.10
C GLY A 24 -5.60 -3.76 1.78
N MET A 25 -5.10 -2.56 1.44
CA MET A 25 -5.37 -1.90 0.17
C MET A 25 -4.87 -2.72 -1.03
N MET A 26 -3.63 -3.23 -0.96
CA MET A 26 -3.03 -4.07 -1.99
C MET A 26 -3.86 -5.33 -2.23
N LEU A 27 -4.22 -6.06 -1.17
CA LEU A 27 -5.02 -7.28 -1.29
C LEU A 27 -6.43 -7.00 -1.80
N GLY A 28 -7.10 -5.97 -1.26
CA GLY A 28 -8.43 -5.57 -1.70
C GLY A 28 -8.45 -5.15 -3.17
N ALA A 29 -7.46 -4.37 -3.60
CA ALA A 29 -7.29 -3.97 -4.99
C ALA A 29 -7.03 -5.19 -5.90
N ALA A 30 -6.11 -6.08 -5.53
CA ALA A 30 -5.81 -7.30 -6.28
C ALA A 30 -7.03 -8.20 -6.45
N LEU A 31 -7.88 -8.35 -5.42
CA LEU A 31 -9.15 -9.06 -5.53
C LEU A 31 -10.10 -8.40 -6.52
N MET A 32 -10.20 -7.07 -6.52
CA MET A 32 -11.03 -6.34 -7.48
C MET A 32 -10.51 -6.45 -8.92
N VAL A 33 -9.20 -6.62 -9.12
CA VAL A 33 -8.60 -6.90 -10.44
C VAL A 33 -9.08 -8.26 -10.97
N VAL A 34 -8.98 -9.32 -10.16
CA VAL A 34 -9.22 -10.69 -10.64
C VAL A 34 -10.69 -11.09 -10.64
N LEU A 35 -11.51 -10.50 -9.76
CA LEU A 35 -12.94 -10.76 -9.66
C LEU A 35 -13.78 -9.83 -10.54
N GLY A 36 -13.20 -8.71 -10.99
CA GLY A 36 -13.85 -7.72 -11.84
C GLY A 36 -14.11 -8.23 -13.27
N LYS A 37 -15.23 -7.81 -13.87
CA LYS A 37 -15.58 -8.14 -15.27
C LYS A 37 -15.15 -7.07 -16.28
N ASP A 38 -14.82 -5.87 -15.80
CA ASP A 38 -14.50 -4.70 -16.60
C ASP A 38 -12.98 -4.47 -16.60
N ILE A 39 -12.38 -4.52 -17.79
CA ILE A 39 -10.92 -4.43 -17.96
C ILE A 39 -10.36 -3.05 -17.57
N ILE A 40 -11.12 -1.97 -17.75
CA ILE A 40 -10.67 -0.62 -17.41
C ILE A 40 -10.62 -0.48 -15.89
N ARG A 41 -11.67 -0.95 -15.20
CA ARG A 41 -11.68 -0.95 -13.73
C ARG A 41 -10.58 -1.85 -13.17
N ALA A 42 -10.36 -3.01 -13.78
CA ALA A 42 -9.27 -3.90 -13.40
C ALA A 42 -7.91 -3.19 -13.54
N GLY A 43 -7.68 -2.44 -14.62
CA GLY A 43 -6.48 -1.61 -14.78
C GLY A 43 -6.31 -0.56 -13.68
N LEU A 44 -7.40 0.11 -13.28
CA LEU A 44 -7.37 1.10 -12.18
C LEU A 44 -7.02 0.46 -10.83
N PHE A 45 -7.62 -0.70 -10.52
CA PHE A 45 -7.29 -1.44 -9.30
C PHE A 45 -5.87 -2.02 -9.34
N LEU A 46 -5.36 -2.38 -10.51
CA LEU A 46 -3.99 -2.84 -10.66
C LEU A 46 -3.00 -1.73 -10.32
N MET A 47 -3.21 -0.51 -10.85
CA MET A 47 -2.40 0.67 -10.48
C MET A 47 -2.46 0.96 -8.98
N LEU A 48 -3.64 0.84 -8.36
CA LEU A 48 -3.78 0.97 -6.91
C LEU A 48 -2.96 -0.08 -6.14
N SER A 49 -2.98 -1.33 -6.60
CA SER A 49 -2.20 -2.43 -6.01
C SER A 49 -0.70 -2.16 -6.12
N PHE A 50 -0.22 -1.65 -7.26
CA PHE A 50 1.20 -1.31 -7.44
C PHE A 50 1.62 -0.09 -6.62
N GLY A 51 0.76 0.92 -6.51
CA GLY A 51 0.98 2.07 -5.62
C GLY A 51 1.11 1.66 -4.15
N ALA A 52 0.24 0.75 -3.68
CA ALA A 52 0.32 0.21 -2.33
C ALA A 52 1.63 -0.57 -2.10
N LEU A 53 2.06 -1.39 -3.07
CA LEU A 53 3.33 -2.11 -3.02
C LEU A 53 4.54 -1.15 -2.98
N ALA A 54 4.52 -0.07 -3.76
CA ALA A 54 5.56 0.96 -3.71
C ALA A 54 5.65 1.60 -2.32
N GLY A 55 4.50 1.92 -1.70
CA GLY A 55 4.44 2.41 -0.32
C GLY A 55 5.07 1.43 0.69
N ILE A 56 4.82 0.12 0.53
CA ILE A 56 5.43 -0.91 1.38
C ILE A 56 6.95 -0.93 1.22
N TYR A 57 7.48 -0.79 0.00
CA TYR A 57 8.94 -0.68 -0.20
C TYR A 57 9.54 0.56 0.48
N VAL A 58 8.83 1.68 0.54
CA VAL A 58 9.28 2.86 1.31
C VAL A 58 9.36 2.53 2.81
N LEU A 59 8.33 1.88 3.37
CA LEU A 59 8.33 1.46 4.79
C LEU A 59 9.47 0.48 5.12
N LEU A 60 9.82 -0.39 4.18
CA LEU A 60 10.94 -1.34 4.31
C LEU A 60 12.32 -0.68 4.18
N GLY A 61 12.40 0.63 3.97
CA GLY A 61 13.67 1.34 3.79
C GLY A 61 14.32 1.11 2.42
N ALA A 62 13.54 0.73 1.40
CA ALA A 62 14.00 0.45 0.05
C ALA A 62 13.49 1.50 -0.97
N PRO A 63 13.89 2.79 -0.86
CA PRO A 63 13.32 3.87 -1.66
C PRO A 63 13.64 3.77 -3.16
N ILE A 64 14.79 3.23 -3.53
CA ILE A 64 15.16 3.02 -4.95
C ILE A 64 14.25 1.97 -5.59
N VAL A 65 13.93 0.91 -4.86
CA VAL A 65 13.01 -0.14 -5.34
C VAL A 65 11.58 0.42 -5.42
N ALA A 66 11.16 1.21 -4.43
CA ALA A 66 9.87 1.92 -4.46
C ALA A 66 9.75 2.86 -5.67
N ALA A 67 10.78 3.65 -5.97
CA ALA A 67 10.79 4.52 -7.13
C ALA A 67 10.74 3.72 -8.44
N ALA A 68 11.53 2.64 -8.55
CA ALA A 68 11.49 1.76 -9.71
C ALA A 68 10.10 1.13 -9.91
N GLN A 69 9.42 0.74 -8.82
CA GLN A 69 8.05 0.23 -8.87
C GLN A 69 7.12 1.23 -9.54
N VAL A 70 7.11 2.49 -9.12
CA VAL A 70 6.24 3.54 -9.69
C VAL A 70 6.61 3.90 -11.12
N LEU A 71 7.89 3.80 -11.49
CA LEU A 71 8.36 4.15 -12.84
C LEU A 71 8.03 3.06 -13.87
N ILE A 72 7.96 1.79 -13.46
CA ILE A 72 7.83 0.65 -14.37
C ILE A 72 6.41 0.09 -14.39
N TYR A 73 5.75 0.01 -13.23
CA TYR A 73 4.47 -0.65 -13.02
C TYR A 73 3.36 0.36 -12.71
#